data_AF-A0A810L5M2-F1
#
_entry.id   AF-A0A810L5M2-F1
#
_cell.length_a   1.000
_cell.length_b   1.000
_cell.length_c   1.000
_cell.angle_alpha   90.00
_cell.angle_beta   90.00
_cell.angle_gamma   90.00
#
_symmetry.space_group_name_H-M   'P 1'
#
loop_
_entity.id
_entity.type
_entity.pdbx_description
1 polymer ?
#
loop_
_entity_poly.entity_id
_entity_poly.type
_entity_poly.pdbx_seq_one_letter_code
_entity_poly.pdbx_strand_id
1 'polypeptide(L)' 'MSTEQLLESVWDSAADPFTTTVKTTIRRLRAKLGEPPAIHTVREGGYRVGQP' A
#
# COMPACT_ATOMS: atom_id res chain seq x y z
N MET A 1 8.67 21.66 2.79
CA MET A 1 8.09 20.33 3.10
C MET A 1 8.19 19.49 1.85
N SER A 2 8.98 18.42 1.86
CA SER A 2 9.21 17.58 0.68
C SER A 2 8.12 16.52 0.53
N THR A 3 7.90 16.07 -0.71
CA THR A 3 6.93 15.01 -1.06
C THR A 3 7.18 13.70 -0.31
N GLU A 4 8.39 13.49 0.21
CA GLU A 4 8.78 12.28 0.95
C GLU A 4 8.07 12.17 2.30
N GLN A 5 7.87 13.28 3.03
CA GLN A 5 7.20 13.27 4.34
C GLN A 5 5.67 13.13 4.23
N LEU A 6 5.11 13.38 3.05
CA LEU A 6 3.67 13.22 2.76
C LEU A 6 3.31 11.75 2.47
N LEU A 7 4.23 10.95 1.94
CA LEU A 7 3.92 9.56 1.61
C LEU A 7 3.74 8.68 2.86
N GLU A 8 4.53 8.94 3.90
CA GLU A 8 4.49 8.16 5.14
C GLU A 8 3.20 8.43 5.96
N SER A 9 2.68 9.66 5.91
CA SER A 9 1.49 10.08 6.68
C SER A 9 0.15 9.89 5.97
N VAL A 10 0.12 9.93 4.63
CA VAL A 10 -1.13 9.87 3.86
C VAL A 10 -1.71 8.45 3.82
N TRP A 11 -0.88 7.41 3.88
CA TRP A 11 -1.35 6.04 3.76
C TRP A 11 -1.97 5.49 5.05
N ASP A 12 -1.48 5.90 6.23
CA ASP A 12 -1.97 5.37 7.52
C ASP A 12 -3.26 6.03 8.01
N SER A 13 -3.55 7.29 7.64
CA SER A 13 -4.65 8.03 8.27
C SER A 13 -5.88 8.28 7.39
N ALA A 14 -5.82 8.11 6.06
CA ALA A 14 -6.90 8.60 5.17
C ALA A 14 -7.45 7.56 4.18
N ALA A 15 -6.76 6.44 3.95
CA ALA A 15 -7.20 5.43 3.01
C ALA A 15 -7.80 4.25 3.79
N ASP A 16 -9.13 4.13 3.82
CA ASP A 16 -9.75 2.89 4.26
C ASP A 16 -9.27 1.74 3.34
N PRO A 17 -8.47 0.79 3.87
CA PRO A 17 -7.86 -0.28 3.07
C PRO A 17 -8.90 -1.23 2.48
N PHE A 18 -10.16 -1.15 2.94
CA PHE A 18 -11.26 -1.97 2.47
C PHE A 18 -11.96 -1.38 1.25
N THR A 19 -11.66 -0.14 0.86
CA THR A 19 -12.24 0.49 -0.34
C THR A 19 -11.77 -0.18 -1.64
N THR A 20 -12.66 -0.25 -2.63
CA THR A 20 -12.37 -0.81 -3.96
C THR A 20 -11.23 -0.08 -4.67
N THR A 21 -11.12 1.23 -4.45
CA THR A 21 -10.06 2.07 -5.03
C THR A 21 -8.68 1.64 -4.52
N VAL A 22 -8.51 1.46 -3.20
CA VAL A 22 -7.22 1.02 -2.63
C VAL A 22 -6.86 -0.37 -3.15
N LYS A 23 -7.79 -1.32 -3.12
CA LYS A 23 -7.60 -2.68 -3.66
C LYS A 23 -7.12 -2.67 -5.12
N THR A 24 -7.73 -1.83 -5.95
CA THR A 24 -7.38 -1.73 -7.38
C THR A 24 -6.01 -1.09 -7.59
N THR A 25 -5.69 -0.03 -6.83
CA THR A 25 -4.38 0.62 -6.87
C THR A 25 -3.26 -0.34 -6.44
N ILE A 26 -3.44 -1.06 -5.32
CA ILE A 26 -2.48 -2.06 -4.86
C ILE A 26 -2.30 -3.18 -5.88
N ARG A 27 -3.37 -3.65 -6.53
CA ARG A 27 -3.28 -4.67 -7.60
C ARG A 27 -2.42 -4.19 -8.77
N ARG A 28 -2.64 -2.95 -9.25
CA ARG A 28 -1.84 -2.36 -10.34
C ARG A 28 -0.39 -2.16 -9.93
N LEU A 29 -0.15 -1.75 -8.69
CA LEU A 29 1.19 -1.53 -8.17
C LEU A 29 1.98 -2.83 -8.05
N ARG A 30 1.39 -3.89 -7.47
CA ARG A 30 2.00 -5.23 -7.42
C ARG A 30 2.42 -5.74 -8.80
N ALA A 31 1.57 -5.57 -9.81
CA ALA A 31 1.89 -5.97 -11.17
C ALA A 31 3.12 -5.24 -11.76
N LYS A 32 3.35 -3.98 -11.37
CA LYS A 32 4.52 -3.21 -11.81
C LYS A 32 5.80 -3.57 -11.04
N LEU A 33 5.67 -3.97 -9.78
CA LEU A 33 6.81 -4.31 -8.92
C LEU A 33 7.36 -5.71 -9.20
N GLY A 34 6.52 -6.63 -9.71
CA GLY A 34 6.95 -7.97 -10.08
C GLY A 34 7.29 -8.85 -8.87
N GLU A 35 8.19 -9.80 -9.10
CA GLU A 35 8.64 -10.77 -8.10
C GLU A 35 10.03 -10.39 -7.54
N PRO A 36 10.31 -10.61 -6.24
CA PRO A 36 9.38 -11.09 -5.22
C PRO A 36 8.36 -10.01 -4.81
N PRO A 37 7.19 -10.40 -4.26
CA PRO A 37 6.14 -9.46 -3.93
C PRO A 37 6.60 -8.51 -2.83
N ALA A 38 6.73 -7.22 -3.15
CA ALA A 38 7.13 -6.20 -2.18
C ALA A 38 5.99 -5.70 -1.28
N ILE A 39 4.73 -6.02 -1.61
CA ILE A 39 3.54 -5.58 -0.87
C ILE A 39 2.75 -6.78 -0.36
N HIS A 40 2.61 -6.89 0.96
CA HIS A 40 1.89 -7.97 1.64
C HIS A 40 0.54 -7.49 2.17
N THR A 41 -0.45 -8.38 2.13
CA THR A 41 -1.75 -8.13 2.75
C THR A 41 -1.69 -8.55 4.21
N VAL A 42 -2.01 -7.65 5.13
CA VAL A 42 -2.13 -7.91 6.56
C VAL A 42 -3.60 -8.13 6.88
N ARG A 43 -3.94 -9.26 7.50
CA ARG A 43 -5.31 -9.47 7.98
C ARG A 43 -5.63 -8.37 8.99
N GLU A 44 -6.77 -7.70 8.79
CA GLU A 44 -7.25 -6.57 9.62
C GLU A 44 -6.43 -5.27 9.57
N GLY A 45 -5.18 -5.31 9.09
CA GLY A 45 -4.28 -4.14 9.00
C GLY A 45 -4.10 -3.55 7.60
N GLY A 46 -4.72 -4.12 6.57
CA GLY A 46 -4.60 -3.60 5.20
C GLY A 46 -3.37 -4.10 4.45
N TYR A 47 -2.43 -3.22 4.11
CA TYR A 47 -1.27 -3.53 3.26
C TYR A 47 0.03 -3.00 3.87
N ARG A 48 1.12 -3.76 3.74
CA ARG A 48 2.44 -3.32 4.17
C ARG A 48 3.51 -3.58 3.11
N VAL A 49 4.57 -2.78 3.13
CA VAL A 49 5.72 -2.88 2.22
C VAL A 49 6.93 -3.44 2.98
N GLY A 50 7.68 -4.36 2.37
CA GLY A 50 8.89 -4.95 2.98
C GLY A 50 8.78 -6.46 3.22
N GLN A 51 9.65 -7.05 4.06
CA GLN A 51 9.73 -8.52 4.28
C GLN A 51 8.49 -9.09 4.99
N PRO A 52 8.03 -10.34 4.71
CA PRO A 52 6.86 -11.05 5.29
C PRO A 52 6.52 -10.81 6.77
#